data_AF-A0A5P9D0W0-F1
#
_entry.id   AF-A0A5P9D0W0-F1
#
_cell.length_a   1.000
_cell.length_b   1.000
_cell.length_c   1.000
_cell.angle_alpha   90.00
_cell.angle_beta   90.00
_cell.angle_gamma   90.00
#
_symmetry.space_group_name_H-M   'P 1'
#
loop_
_entity.id
_entity.type
_entity.pdbx_description
1 polymer ?
#
loop_
_entity_poly.entity_id
_entity_poly.type
_entity_poly.pdbx_seq_one_letter_code
_entity_poly.pdbx_strand_id
1 'polypeptide(L)'
;MSSQSRVQRTRTEILDSAWTLISERGAEVSVAEIAKASDISRQSVYDHFGSRGGLILALVRRADERLDIEAKLFSAFKTADPEERLKATISVWIQFVQEIFPVATDLIRLRATDEDASLAWEDRMSELREWLLELTRTLEQDRALQPTWSAKEASEYLWASFSVQMWGLLTQDCGWQRGVAQDVLIRTICQALLRPTTKPV
;
A
#
# COMPACT_ATOMS: atom_id res chain seq x y z
N MET A 1 19.56 14.70 28.10
CA MET A 1 18.78 14.06 27.03
C MET A 1 18.01 15.15 26.31
N SER A 2 18.27 15.38 25.03
CA SER A 2 17.76 16.56 24.30
C SER A 2 16.22 16.54 24.19
N SER A 3 15.57 17.70 24.23
CA SER A 3 14.11 17.83 24.05
C SER A 3 13.61 17.09 22.80
N GLN A 4 14.42 17.13 21.73
CA GLN A 4 14.16 16.44 20.46
C GLN A 4 14.09 14.91 20.59
N SER A 5 14.92 14.29 21.45
CA SER A 5 14.87 12.84 21.70
C SER A 5 13.58 12.40 22.40
N ARG A 6 13.02 13.25 23.28
CA ARG A 6 11.76 12.99 23.97
C ARG A 6 10.56 13.11 23.03
N VAL A 7 10.54 14.15 22.20
CA VAL A 7 9.50 14.36 21.18
C VAL A 7 9.44 13.19 20.20
N GLN A 8 10.59 12.69 19.73
CA GLN A 8 10.62 11.53 18.83
C GLN A 8 10.16 10.25 19.51
N ARG A 9 10.54 10.02 20.77
CA ARG A 9 10.07 8.85 21.52
C ARG A 9 8.55 8.84 21.68
N THR A 10 7.97 9.97 22.09
CA THR A 10 6.51 10.11 22.21
C THR A 10 5.81 9.92 20.86
N ARG A 11 6.37 10.48 19.77
CA ARG A 11 5.83 10.25 18.42
C ARG A 11 5.78 8.75 18.08
N THR A 12 6.84 8.01 18.39
CA THR A 12 6.89 6.55 18.17
C THR A 12 5.88 5.79 19.02
N GLU A 13 5.75 6.12 20.31
CA GLU A 13 4.78 5.50 21.24
C GLU A 13 3.33 5.69 20.75
N ILE A 14 3.01 6.88 20.22
CA ILE A 14 1.69 7.15 19.62
C ILE A 14 1.46 6.27 18.39
N LEU A 15 2.45 6.17 17.49
CA LEU A 15 2.34 5.36 16.29
C LEU A 15 2.23 3.86 16.61
N ASP A 16 2.93 3.36 17.63
CA ASP A 16 2.82 1.95 18.08
C ASP A 16 1.42 1.63 18.61
N SER A 17 0.90 2.54 19.46
CA SER A 17 -0.44 2.40 20.04
C SER A 17 -1.52 2.47 18.96
N ALA A 18 -1.39 3.44 18.05
CA ALA A 18 -2.33 3.63 16.95
C ALA A 18 -2.30 2.44 15.98
N TRP A 19 -1.11 1.94 15.61
CA TRP A 19 -0.98 0.75 14.77
C TRP A 19 -1.71 -0.45 15.37
N THR A 20 -1.46 -0.73 16.66
CA THR A 20 -2.06 -1.87 17.36
C THR A 20 -3.58 -1.76 17.36
N LEU A 21 -4.13 -0.62 17.81
CA LEU A 21 -5.57 -0.42 17.91
C LEU A 21 -6.26 -0.49 16.54
N ILE A 22 -5.72 0.20 15.53
CA ILE A 22 -6.33 0.26 14.19
C ILE A 22 -6.21 -1.10 13.48
N SER A 23 -5.14 -1.86 13.71
CA SER A 23 -5.01 -3.21 13.15
C SER A 23 -6.09 -4.16 13.69
N GLU A 24 -6.49 -4.00 14.96
CA GLU A 24 -7.49 -4.85 15.61
C GLU A 24 -8.94 -4.42 15.34
N ARG A 25 -9.21 -3.12 15.39
CA ARG A 25 -10.57 -2.55 15.38
C ARG A 25 -10.88 -1.69 14.16
N GLY A 26 -9.89 -1.47 13.31
CA GLY A 26 -10.04 -0.69 12.10
C GLY A 26 -10.46 0.76 12.37
N ALA A 27 -11.35 1.22 11.50
CA ALA A 27 -11.67 2.64 11.34
C ALA A 27 -12.56 3.23 12.46
N GLU A 28 -12.98 2.42 13.43
CA GLU A 28 -13.74 2.84 14.62
C GLU A 28 -12.86 3.46 15.70
N VAL A 29 -11.55 3.22 15.64
CA VAL A 29 -10.61 3.76 16.62
C VAL A 29 -10.52 5.27 16.52
N SER A 30 -10.81 5.93 17.64
CA SER A 30 -10.74 7.39 17.78
C SER A 30 -9.34 7.85 18.21
N VAL A 31 -9.02 9.11 17.88
CA VAL A 31 -7.79 9.78 18.36
C VAL A 31 -7.75 9.83 19.91
N ALA A 32 -8.91 9.88 20.56
CA ALA A 32 -9.00 9.88 22.02
C ALA A 32 -8.59 8.52 22.63
N GLU A 33 -8.98 7.41 22.01
CA GLU A 33 -8.55 6.07 22.43
C GLU A 33 -7.05 5.86 22.21
N ILE A 34 -6.51 6.34 21.08
CA ILE A 34 -5.07 6.32 20.81
C ILE A 34 -4.31 7.12 21.87
N ALA A 35 -4.75 8.36 22.14
CA ALA A 35 -4.13 9.20 23.16
C ALA A 35 -4.11 8.55 24.54
N LYS A 36 -5.23 7.92 24.92
CA LYS A 36 -5.34 7.16 26.17
C LYS A 36 -4.39 5.96 26.21
N ALA A 37 -4.26 5.22 25.11
CA ALA A 37 -3.34 4.08 25.02
C ALA A 37 -1.87 4.50 25.07
N SER A 38 -1.56 5.72 24.63
CA SER A 38 -0.21 6.30 24.65
C SER A 38 0.09 7.16 25.88
N ASP A 39 -0.80 7.20 26.87
CA ASP A 39 -0.68 8.01 28.10
C ASP A 39 -0.43 9.52 27.84
N ILE A 40 -1.11 10.07 26.84
CA ILE A 40 -1.05 11.50 26.50
C ILE A 40 -2.43 12.12 26.30
N SER A 41 -2.48 13.44 26.20
CA SER A 41 -3.71 14.15 25.88
C SER A 41 -4.05 14.04 24.39
N ARG A 42 -5.34 14.13 24.07
CA ARG A 42 -5.81 14.23 22.68
C ARG A 42 -5.17 15.40 21.94
N GLN A 43 -4.99 16.54 22.62
CA GLN A 43 -4.33 17.72 22.04
C GLN A 43 -2.89 17.40 21.65
N SER A 44 -2.15 16.69 22.50
CA SER A 44 -0.76 16.30 22.20
C SER A 44 -0.65 15.44 20.95
N VAL A 45 -1.62 14.56 20.66
CA VAL A 45 -1.65 13.82 19.39
C VAL A 45 -1.76 14.79 18.20
N TYR A 46 -2.69 15.75 18.25
CA TYR A 46 -2.80 16.75 17.18
C TYR A 46 -1.58 17.65 17.09
N ASP A 47 -0.90 17.98 18.20
CA ASP A 47 0.35 18.74 18.16
C ASP A 47 1.47 17.99 17.41
N HIS A 48 1.47 16.65 17.45
CA HIS A 48 2.43 15.82 16.72
C HIS A 48 2.06 15.58 15.25
N PHE A 49 0.76 15.48 14.92
CA PHE A 49 0.30 14.97 13.62
C PHE A 49 -0.60 15.93 12.84
N GLY A 50 -1.02 17.03 13.43
CA GLY A 50 -1.93 18.03 12.85
C GLY A 50 -3.38 17.55 12.84
N SER A 51 -3.63 16.40 12.20
CA SER A 51 -4.96 15.85 11.94
C SER A 51 -4.99 14.33 12.10
N ARG A 52 -6.19 13.75 12.02
CA ARG A 52 -6.34 12.29 11.96
C ARG A 52 -5.73 11.75 10.67
N GLY A 53 -5.93 12.43 9.54
CA GLY A 53 -5.27 12.13 8.27
C GLY A 53 -3.74 12.09 8.41
N GLY A 54 -3.15 13.10 9.05
CA GLY A 54 -1.71 13.16 9.30
C GLY A 54 -1.18 12.02 10.19
N LEU A 55 -1.94 11.58 11.20
CA LEU A 55 -1.58 10.41 12.01
C LEU A 55 -1.61 9.12 11.19
N ILE A 56 -2.65 8.91 10.40
CA ILE A 56 -2.79 7.72 9.56
C ILE A 56 -1.72 7.67 8.47
N LEU A 57 -1.39 8.81 7.84
CA LEU A 57 -0.27 8.89 6.89
C LEU A 57 1.05 8.48 7.55
N ALA A 58 1.32 8.99 8.76
CA ALA A 58 2.54 8.65 9.48
C ALA A 58 2.60 7.14 9.81
N LEU A 59 1.46 6.49 10.05
CA LEU A 59 1.39 5.02 10.18
C LEU A 59 1.72 4.29 8.88
N VAL A 60 1.15 4.75 7.75
CA VAL A 60 1.43 4.14 6.43
C VAL A 60 2.90 4.29 6.07
N ARG A 61 3.48 5.49 6.20
CA ARG A 61 4.92 5.72 5.94
C ARG A 61 5.82 4.89 6.84
N ARG A 62 5.48 4.77 8.12
CA ARG A 62 6.20 3.89 9.04
C ARG A 62 6.08 2.41 8.64
N ALA A 63 4.94 2.00 8.09
CA ALA A 63 4.78 0.65 7.55
C ALA A 63 5.59 0.46 6.27
N ASP A 64 5.66 1.46 5.38
CA ASP A 64 6.52 1.44 4.20
C ASP A 64 7.99 1.17 4.59
N GLU A 65 8.50 1.93 5.57
CA GLU A 65 9.87 1.78 6.10
C GLU A 65 10.08 0.42 6.78
N ARG A 66 9.15 0.02 7.66
CA ARG A 66 9.27 -1.24 8.43
C ARG A 66 9.17 -2.48 7.54
N LEU A 67 8.33 -2.41 6.51
CA LEU A 67 8.10 -3.51 5.58
C LEU A 67 9.01 -3.44 4.36
N ASP A 68 9.82 -2.38 4.23
CA ASP A 68 10.81 -2.16 3.19
C ASP A 68 10.23 -2.33 1.78
N ILE A 69 9.05 -1.73 1.57
CA ILE A 69 8.25 -1.94 0.35
C ILE A 69 8.99 -1.46 -0.89
N GLU A 70 9.68 -0.32 -0.79
CA GLU A 70 10.46 0.26 -1.87
C GLU A 70 11.56 -0.72 -2.32
N ALA A 71 12.42 -1.16 -1.41
CA ALA A 71 13.51 -2.06 -1.77
C ALA A 71 13.01 -3.41 -2.29
N LYS A 72 11.91 -3.94 -1.74
CA LYS A 72 11.30 -5.19 -2.23
C LYS A 72 10.72 -5.04 -3.64
N LEU A 73 10.04 -3.94 -3.96
CA LEU A 73 9.53 -3.68 -5.30
C LEU A 73 10.70 -3.52 -6.29
N PHE A 74 11.71 -2.71 -5.97
CA PHE A 74 12.87 -2.54 -6.85
C PHE A 74 13.70 -3.82 -7.00
N SER A 75 13.74 -4.68 -5.99
CA SER A 75 14.31 -6.02 -6.10
C SER A 75 13.52 -6.87 -7.09
N ALA A 76 12.18 -6.87 -6.99
CA ALA A 76 11.31 -7.57 -7.94
C ALA A 76 11.50 -7.06 -9.37
N PHE A 77 11.64 -5.75 -9.58
CA PHE A 77 11.86 -5.13 -10.90
C PHE A 77 13.15 -5.59 -11.58
N LYS A 78 14.17 -6.02 -10.82
CA LYS A 78 15.44 -6.53 -11.34
C LYS A 78 15.36 -7.98 -11.83
N THR A 79 14.22 -8.66 -11.65
CA THR A 79 14.03 -10.02 -12.14
C THR A 79 14.14 -10.05 -13.66
N ALA A 80 15.00 -10.92 -14.20
CA ALA A 80 15.31 -10.94 -15.63
C ALA A 80 14.12 -11.39 -16.49
N ASP A 81 13.44 -12.45 -16.09
CA ASP A 81 12.25 -12.94 -16.79
C ASP A 81 11.06 -11.97 -16.57
N PRO A 82 10.43 -11.44 -17.64
CA PRO A 82 9.34 -10.47 -17.51
C PRO A 82 8.09 -11.02 -16.80
N GLU A 83 7.79 -12.30 -16.97
CA GLU A 83 6.63 -12.93 -16.33
C GLU A 83 6.88 -13.06 -14.82
N GLU A 84 8.04 -13.56 -14.43
CA GLU A 84 8.45 -13.64 -13.02
C GLU A 84 8.62 -12.27 -12.38
N ARG A 85 9.08 -11.25 -13.13
CA ARG A 85 9.16 -9.86 -12.67
C ARG A 85 7.79 -9.31 -12.28
N LEU A 86 6.78 -9.52 -13.12
CA LEU A 86 5.41 -9.07 -12.83
C LEU A 86 4.81 -9.85 -11.65
N LYS A 87 4.95 -11.19 -11.63
CA LYS A 87 4.47 -12.04 -10.52
C LYS A 87 5.09 -11.64 -9.18
N ALA A 88 6.41 -11.42 -9.15
CA ALA A 88 7.13 -11.00 -7.96
C ALA A 88 6.64 -9.63 -7.48
N THR A 89 6.44 -8.68 -8.39
CA THR A 89 5.90 -7.35 -8.05
C THR A 89 4.51 -7.46 -7.41
N ILE A 90 3.59 -8.19 -8.05
CA ILE A 90 2.22 -8.35 -7.53
C ILE A 90 2.26 -9.03 -6.17
N SER A 91 3.10 -10.05 -6.01
CA SER A 91 3.26 -10.76 -4.73
C SER A 91 3.75 -9.85 -3.61
N VAL A 92 4.81 -9.06 -3.87
CA VAL A 92 5.34 -8.07 -2.91
C VAL A 92 4.27 -7.06 -2.53
N TRP A 93 3.56 -6.52 -3.52
CA TRP A 93 2.52 -5.53 -3.28
C TRP A 93 1.34 -6.09 -2.48
N ILE A 94 0.84 -7.28 -2.84
CA ILE A 94 -0.31 -7.91 -2.15
C ILE A 94 0.06 -8.31 -0.71
N GLN A 95 1.28 -8.80 -0.47
CA GLN A 95 1.76 -9.06 0.89
C GLN A 95 1.82 -7.78 1.72
N PHE A 96 2.25 -6.67 1.12
CA PHE A 96 2.24 -5.38 1.77
C PHE A 96 0.83 -4.88 2.07
N VAL A 97 -0.10 -4.97 1.10
CA VAL A 97 -1.51 -4.62 1.28
C VAL A 97 -2.14 -5.39 2.45
N GLN A 98 -1.83 -6.68 2.62
CA GLN A 98 -2.34 -7.48 3.74
C GLN A 98 -1.99 -6.90 5.11
N GLU A 99 -0.82 -6.31 5.25
CA GLU A 99 -0.34 -5.70 6.50
C GLU A 99 -0.96 -4.32 6.73
N ILE A 100 -1.09 -3.51 5.67
CA ILE A 100 -1.56 -2.12 5.80
C ILE A 100 -3.08 -1.98 5.65
N PHE A 101 -3.81 -3.03 5.26
CA PHE A 101 -5.21 -2.95 4.85
C PHE A 101 -6.11 -2.17 5.83
N PRO A 102 -6.09 -2.40 7.16
CA PRO A 102 -6.94 -1.65 8.09
C PRO A 102 -6.63 -0.15 8.10
N VAL A 103 -5.34 0.20 8.09
CA VAL A 103 -4.86 1.59 8.13
C VAL A 103 -5.13 2.30 6.81
N ALA A 104 -4.82 1.64 5.69
CA ALA A 104 -5.01 2.17 4.35
C ALA A 104 -6.49 2.38 4.02
N THR A 105 -7.36 1.45 4.43
CA THR A 105 -8.82 1.58 4.24
C THR A 105 -9.35 2.82 4.96
N ASP A 106 -8.87 3.09 6.17
CA ASP A 106 -9.27 4.28 6.92
C ASP A 106 -8.76 5.58 6.26
N LEU A 107 -7.53 5.58 5.74
CA LEU A 107 -7.00 6.71 4.96
C LEU A 107 -7.83 6.98 3.70
N ILE A 108 -8.16 5.93 2.95
CA ILE A 108 -9.00 6.02 1.73
C ILE A 108 -10.39 6.57 2.05
N ARG A 109 -10.95 6.22 3.21
CA ARG A 109 -12.23 6.76 3.67
C ARG A 109 -12.12 8.24 4.02
N LEU A 110 -11.09 8.63 4.77
CA LEU A 110 -10.91 10.00 5.25
C LEU A 110 -10.66 11.01 4.14
N ARG A 111 -9.96 10.61 3.06
CA ARG A 111 -9.57 11.53 1.97
C ARG A 111 -10.76 12.27 1.32
N ALA A 112 -11.97 11.70 1.40
CA ALA A 112 -13.16 12.33 0.83
C ALA A 112 -13.63 13.58 1.62
N THR A 113 -13.18 13.73 2.87
CA THR A 113 -13.66 14.75 3.81
C THR A 113 -12.55 15.49 4.54
N ASP A 114 -11.29 15.08 4.38
CA ASP A 114 -10.12 15.61 5.08
C ASP A 114 -9.03 15.91 4.03
N GLU A 115 -8.69 17.20 3.87
CA GLU A 115 -7.74 17.69 2.86
C GLU A 115 -6.32 17.18 3.13
N ASP A 116 -5.89 17.15 4.40
CA ASP A 116 -4.58 16.61 4.77
C ASP A 116 -4.50 15.12 4.42
N ALA A 117 -5.57 14.36 4.67
CA ALA A 117 -5.66 12.96 4.29
C ALA A 117 -5.62 12.78 2.76
N SER A 118 -6.23 13.68 1.98
CA SER A 118 -6.18 13.64 0.53
C SER A 118 -4.77 13.90 0.01
N LEU A 119 -4.11 14.97 0.45
CA LEU A 119 -2.75 15.32 0.05
C LEU A 119 -1.76 14.21 0.43
N ALA A 120 -1.90 13.67 1.64
CA ALA A 120 -1.11 12.56 2.14
C ALA A 120 -1.23 11.30 1.27
N TRP A 121 -2.47 10.95 0.90
CA TRP A 121 -2.74 9.82 0.02
C TRP A 121 -2.17 10.08 -1.38
N GLU A 122 -2.42 11.25 -1.95
CA GLU A 122 -1.96 11.63 -3.29
C GLU A 122 -0.44 11.55 -3.44
N ASP A 123 0.30 12.09 -2.47
CA ASP A 123 1.77 12.05 -2.41
C ASP A 123 2.29 10.60 -2.49
N ARG A 124 1.85 9.75 -1.55
CA ARG A 124 2.27 8.34 -1.48
C ARG A 124 1.85 7.53 -2.71
N MET A 125 0.69 7.84 -3.27
CA MET A 125 0.17 7.19 -4.47
C MET A 125 0.84 7.69 -5.75
N SER A 126 1.43 8.90 -5.76
CA SER A 126 2.25 9.38 -6.87
C SER A 126 3.49 8.52 -7.05
N GLU A 127 4.23 8.28 -5.96
CA GLU A 127 5.44 7.46 -5.97
C GLU A 127 5.17 6.05 -6.50
N LEU A 128 4.11 5.40 -6.00
CA LEU A 128 3.75 4.06 -6.46
C LEU A 128 3.37 4.06 -7.95
N ARG A 129 2.61 5.05 -8.42
CA ARG A 129 2.25 5.15 -9.85
C ARG A 129 3.48 5.31 -10.74
N GLU A 130 4.49 6.07 -10.29
CA GLU A 130 5.76 6.21 -11.01
C GLU A 130 6.51 4.88 -11.08
N TRP A 131 6.59 4.13 -9.99
CA TRP A 131 7.23 2.82 -9.96
C TRP A 131 6.53 1.80 -10.86
N LEU A 132 5.19 1.79 -10.88
CA LEU A 132 4.44 0.89 -11.75
C LEU A 132 4.58 1.23 -13.23
N LEU A 133 4.67 2.53 -13.56
CA LEU A 133 4.95 2.96 -14.92
C LEU A 133 6.35 2.52 -15.37
N GLU A 134 7.34 2.58 -14.47
CA GLU A 134 8.68 2.06 -14.78
C GLU A 134 8.65 0.55 -15.03
N LEU A 135 7.99 -0.22 -14.16
CA LEU A 135 7.82 -1.65 -14.36
C LEU A 135 7.21 -1.96 -15.74
N THR A 136 6.09 -1.33 -16.09
CA THR A 136 5.40 -1.65 -17.35
C THR A 136 6.18 -1.18 -18.58
N ARG A 137 6.98 -0.12 -18.47
CA ARG A 137 7.96 0.24 -19.52
C ARG A 137 8.98 -0.86 -19.74
N THR A 138 9.51 -1.47 -18.69
CA THR A 138 10.44 -2.59 -18.86
C THR A 138 9.76 -3.79 -19.54
N LEU A 139 8.50 -4.09 -19.19
CA LEU A 139 7.73 -5.16 -19.84
C LEU A 139 7.44 -4.86 -21.32
N GLU A 140 7.21 -3.59 -21.67
CA GLU A 140 7.01 -3.14 -23.05
C GLU A 140 8.31 -3.26 -23.86
N GLN A 141 9.45 -2.84 -23.30
CA GLN A 141 10.78 -2.95 -23.91
C GLN A 141 11.15 -4.42 -24.18
N ASP A 142 10.84 -5.30 -23.23
CA ASP A 142 11.03 -6.75 -23.34
C ASP A 142 10.03 -7.42 -24.31
N ARG A 143 9.10 -6.64 -24.90
CA ARG A 143 7.99 -7.10 -25.76
C ARG A 143 7.10 -8.14 -25.07
N ALA A 144 7.04 -8.11 -23.75
CA ALA A 144 6.26 -9.04 -22.93
C ALA A 144 4.79 -8.63 -22.82
N LEU A 145 4.47 -7.33 -22.92
CA LEU A 145 3.08 -6.85 -22.90
C LEU A 145 2.28 -7.30 -24.13
N GLN A 146 0.99 -7.59 -23.94
CA GLN A 146 0.08 -7.81 -25.07
C GLN A 146 0.02 -6.56 -25.97
N PRO A 147 -0.17 -6.73 -27.29
CA PRO A 147 -0.18 -5.60 -28.24
C PRO A 147 -1.26 -4.55 -27.99
N THR A 148 -2.29 -4.89 -27.21
CA THR A 148 -3.40 -4.00 -26.85
C THR A 148 -3.07 -3.03 -25.73
N TRP A 149 -1.91 -3.17 -25.09
CA TRP A 149 -1.48 -2.32 -23.99
C TRP A 149 -0.29 -1.46 -24.40
N SER A 150 -0.39 -0.16 -24.15
CA SER A 150 0.79 0.66 -23.89
C SER A 150 1.30 0.45 -22.45
N ALA A 151 2.56 0.75 -22.19
CA ALA A 151 3.10 0.76 -20.82
C ALA A 151 2.27 1.62 -19.86
N LYS A 152 1.76 2.77 -20.32
CA LYS A 152 0.93 3.67 -19.51
C LYS A 152 -0.40 3.00 -19.12
N GLU A 153 -1.15 2.49 -20.09
CA GLU A 153 -2.44 1.83 -19.83
C GLU A 153 -2.25 0.57 -18.96
N ALA A 154 -1.20 -0.20 -19.20
CA ALA A 154 -0.85 -1.34 -18.36
C ALA A 154 -0.59 -0.92 -16.90
N SER A 155 0.10 0.22 -16.68
CA SER A 155 0.39 0.72 -15.32
C SER A 155 -0.88 1.16 -14.59
N GLU A 156 -1.80 1.80 -15.29
CA GLU A 156 -3.09 2.28 -14.76
C GLU A 156 -4.03 1.10 -14.47
N TYR A 157 -4.03 0.08 -15.33
CA TYR A 157 -4.73 -1.17 -15.08
C TYR A 157 -4.16 -1.93 -13.88
N LEU A 158 -2.83 -2.08 -13.82
CA LEU A 158 -2.14 -2.76 -12.72
C LEU A 158 -2.48 -2.09 -11.38
N TRP A 159 -2.35 -0.75 -11.34
CA TRP A 159 -2.77 0.10 -10.23
C TRP A 159 -4.17 -0.23 -9.70
N ALA A 160 -5.16 -0.27 -10.58
CA ALA A 160 -6.55 -0.55 -10.20
C ALA A 160 -6.73 -2.01 -9.74
N SER A 161 -6.11 -2.95 -10.46
CA SER A 161 -6.37 -4.39 -10.37
C SER A 161 -5.83 -5.04 -9.11
N PHE A 162 -4.85 -4.44 -8.43
CA PHE A 162 -4.33 -4.93 -7.15
C PHE A 162 -4.46 -3.91 -6.01
N SER A 163 -5.37 -2.95 -6.18
CA SER A 163 -5.60 -1.88 -5.21
C SER A 163 -6.09 -2.40 -3.86
N VAL A 164 -5.92 -1.59 -2.80
CA VAL A 164 -6.49 -1.88 -1.47
C VAL A 164 -8.01 -2.10 -1.55
N GLN A 165 -8.69 -1.36 -2.42
CA GLN A 165 -10.12 -1.51 -2.67
C GLN A 165 -10.46 -2.86 -3.32
N MET A 166 -9.71 -3.28 -4.34
CA MET A 166 -9.90 -4.61 -4.96
C MET A 166 -9.67 -5.72 -3.94
N TRP A 167 -8.62 -5.60 -3.14
CA TRP A 167 -8.34 -6.54 -2.05
C TRP A 167 -9.49 -6.62 -1.03
N GLY A 168 -10.05 -5.47 -0.66
CA GLY A 168 -11.22 -5.36 0.21
C GLY A 168 -12.43 -6.07 -0.36
N LEU A 169 -12.80 -5.78 -1.62
CA LEU A 169 -13.93 -6.41 -2.30
C LEU A 169 -13.80 -7.93 -2.37
N LEU A 170 -12.60 -8.45 -2.65
CA LEU A 170 -12.38 -9.90 -2.73
C LEU A 170 -12.44 -10.56 -1.35
N THR A 171 -11.79 -9.98 -0.33
CA THR A 171 -11.60 -10.65 0.96
C THR A 171 -12.70 -10.36 1.99
N GLN A 172 -13.25 -9.14 2.00
CA GLN A 172 -14.30 -8.73 2.94
C GLN A 172 -15.70 -8.99 2.35
N ASP A 173 -15.98 -8.45 1.16
CA ASP A 173 -17.32 -8.53 0.56
C ASP A 173 -17.61 -9.90 -0.06
N CYS A 174 -16.64 -10.45 -0.80
CA CYS A 174 -16.77 -11.77 -1.43
C CYS A 174 -16.30 -12.91 -0.51
N GLY A 175 -15.66 -12.61 0.62
CA GLY A 175 -15.24 -13.60 1.62
C GLY A 175 -14.13 -14.56 1.14
N TRP A 176 -13.33 -14.18 0.15
CA TRP A 176 -12.25 -15.04 -0.35
C TRP A 176 -11.14 -15.19 0.70
N GLN A 177 -10.59 -16.40 0.79
CA GLN A 177 -9.37 -16.63 1.56
C GLN A 177 -8.20 -15.85 0.97
N ARG A 178 -7.33 -15.30 1.82
CA ARG A 178 -6.20 -14.44 1.40
C ARG A 178 -5.32 -15.08 0.31
N GLY A 179 -4.97 -16.36 0.48
CA GLY A 179 -4.18 -17.10 -0.52
C GLY A 179 -4.90 -17.22 -1.87
N VAL A 180 -6.20 -17.52 -1.86
CA VAL A 180 -7.01 -17.60 -3.08
C VAL A 180 -7.08 -16.25 -3.79
N ALA A 181 -7.31 -15.16 -3.05
CA ALA A 181 -7.32 -13.81 -3.63
C ALA A 181 -5.97 -13.44 -4.25
N GLN A 182 -4.86 -13.71 -3.55
CA GLN A 182 -3.52 -13.47 -4.06
C GLN A 182 -3.24 -14.27 -5.34
N ASP A 183 -3.51 -15.58 -5.34
CA ASP A 183 -3.25 -16.45 -6.49
C ASP A 183 -4.07 -16.03 -7.72
N VAL A 184 -5.34 -15.66 -7.51
CA VAL A 184 -6.19 -15.20 -8.60
C VAL A 184 -5.71 -13.87 -9.13
N LEU A 185 -5.39 -12.89 -8.28
CA LEU A 185 -4.89 -11.58 -8.72
C LEU A 185 -3.60 -11.72 -9.53
N ILE A 186 -2.63 -12.51 -9.06
CA ILE A 186 -1.39 -12.79 -9.80
C ILE A 186 -1.73 -13.39 -11.17
N ARG A 187 -2.52 -14.46 -11.20
CA ARG A 187 -2.87 -15.16 -12.43
C ARG A 187 -3.59 -14.26 -13.43
N THR A 188 -4.64 -13.55 -13.01
CA THR A 188 -5.49 -12.77 -13.92
C THR A 188 -4.80 -11.52 -14.43
N ILE A 189 -4.01 -10.84 -13.58
CA ILE A 189 -3.23 -9.68 -14.01
C ILE A 189 -2.14 -10.10 -15.01
N CYS A 190 -1.41 -11.19 -14.75
CA CYS A 190 -0.45 -11.73 -15.72
C CYS A 190 -1.13 -12.12 -17.04
N GLN A 191 -2.28 -12.81 -16.98
CA GLN A 191 -3.05 -13.16 -18.19
C GLN A 191 -3.59 -11.95 -18.95
N ALA A 192 -3.92 -10.86 -18.26
CA ALA A 192 -4.41 -9.64 -18.88
C ALA A 192 -3.28 -8.82 -19.53
N LEU A 193 -2.13 -8.73 -18.87
CA LEU A 193 -1.03 -7.84 -19.30
C LEU A 193 -0.03 -8.52 -20.23
N LEU A 194 0.29 -9.80 -20.00
CA LEU A 194 1.38 -10.48 -20.69
C LEU A 194 0.89 -11.23 -21.92
N ARG A 195 1.77 -11.32 -22.93
CA ARG A 195 1.58 -12.22 -24.06
C ARG A 195 1.54 -13.67 -23.57
N PRO A 196 0.72 -14.54 -24.20
CA PRO A 196 0.78 -15.97 -23.94
C PRO A 196 2.21 -16.46 -24.19
N THR A 197 2.82 -17.12 -23.21
CA THR A 197 4.09 -17.81 -23.41
C THR A 197 3.86 -18.95 -24.39
N THR A 198 4.24 -18.76 -25.65
CA THR A 198 4.38 -19.87 -26.60
C THR A 198 5.53 -20.73 -26.09
N LYS A 199 5.23 -21.76 -25.30
CA LYS A 199 6.20 -22.84 -25.08
C LYS A 199 6.57 -23.39 -26.47
N PRO A 200 7.86 -23.44 -26.83
CA PRO A 200 8.25 -24.17 -28.03
C PRO A 200 7.82 -25.63 -27.82
N VAL A 201 7.11 -26.16 -28.83
CA VAL A 201 6.72 -27.57 -28.92
C VAL A 201 7.97 -28.44 -29.05
#